data_AF-A0A1V9XUP4-F1
#
_entry.id   AF-A0A1V9XUP4-F1
#
_cell.length_a   1.000
_cell.length_b   1.000
_cell.length_c   1.000
_cell.angle_alpha   90.00
_cell.angle_beta   90.00
_cell.angle_gamma   90.00
#
_symmetry.space_group_name_H-M   'P 1'
#
loop_
_entity.id
_entity.type
_entity.pdbx_description
1 polymer ?
#
loop_
_entity_poly.entity_id
_entity_poly.type
_entity_poly.pdbx_seq_one_letter_code
_entity_poly.pdbx_strand_id
1 'polypeptide(L)'
;MSTQIEPASCRFYISLPVDDAKSLDALAEVAERLKLSLWPDSANEERRKYSDFNRSKVHITLWACDLLVGEEPLKERLKIFMRNNRRRFSNLKIRFEKLSYLAKTKTRYIVVCLDPSCRKKIEALKHCLEKSFRDLGKSLLDRDTCQLHCSIVACTSLNVRVNLLDVLRDFRPTIADVNEIHPTRLIVTSKWKVLACGTFQNGSVNDSQLIQRTSGISSDGRESPVMDDAFEEDDDVTSRTIELINFPVTPNEQPRQLLLTVSSLVGYPLKEWMICSCERDSSQINTDQRAPDIVAVLADQEIRNEFLANVKEYWKNHEYTVYATAVDSHLPNNKISVVRQLPVEKKLLLGKAKRFRIEHGFKYCWMEDNEICLRKDDTGPVYPIRTIKQLQNMVEERLEGQPCCYIRRQQVF
;
A
#
# COMPACT_ATOMS: atom_id res chain seq x y z
N MET A 1 48.15 -7.63 1.04
CA MET A 1 46.80 -7.41 1.58
C MET A 1 45.88 -7.11 0.40
N SER A 2 45.11 -8.09 -0.05
CA SER A 2 44.13 -7.88 -1.12
C SER A 2 42.91 -7.20 -0.50
N THR A 3 42.68 -5.92 -0.84
CA THR A 3 41.46 -5.21 -0.47
C THR A 3 40.26 -5.95 -1.06
N GLN A 4 39.47 -6.61 -0.21
CA GLN A 4 38.16 -7.11 -0.61
C GLN A 4 37.30 -5.91 -0.98
N ILE A 5 36.96 -5.79 -2.27
CA ILE A 5 36.02 -4.80 -2.76
C ILE A 5 34.63 -5.31 -2.35
N GLU A 6 33.98 -4.64 -1.40
CA GLU A 6 32.58 -4.93 -1.10
C GLU A 6 31.73 -4.73 -2.36
N PRO A 7 30.83 -5.67 -2.70
CA PRO A 7 30.01 -5.55 -3.89
C PRO A 7 29.11 -4.32 -3.76
N ALA A 8 29.23 -3.41 -4.72
CA ALA A 8 28.42 -2.20 -4.75
C ALA A 8 26.93 -2.57 -4.92
N SER A 9 26.10 -2.13 -3.97
CA SER A 9 24.64 -2.27 -4.07
C SER A 9 24.10 -1.58 -5.32
N CYS A 10 23.18 -2.25 -6.01
CA CYS A 10 22.57 -1.76 -7.24
C CYS A 10 21.05 -1.65 -7.06
N ARG A 11 20.47 -0.53 -7.51
CA ARG A 11 19.02 -0.30 -7.45
C ARG A 11 18.31 -0.85 -8.68
N PHE A 12 17.29 -1.65 -8.43
CA PHE A 12 16.43 -2.24 -9.46
C PHE A 12 14.99 -1.75 -9.31
N TYR A 13 14.29 -1.70 -10.45
CA TYR A 13 12.88 -1.35 -10.52
C TYR A 13 12.14 -2.37 -11.39
N ILE A 14 10.95 -2.78 -10.96
CA ILE A 14 9.97 -3.49 -11.80
C ILE A 14 8.85 -2.51 -12.10
N SER A 15 8.59 -2.31 -13.39
CA SER A 15 7.65 -1.29 -13.86
C SER A 15 6.73 -1.82 -14.95
N LEU A 16 5.57 -1.15 -15.05
CA LEU A 16 4.55 -1.35 -16.08
C LEU A 16 4.70 -0.22 -17.12
N PRO A 17 5.28 -0.48 -18.30
CA PRO A 17 5.46 0.54 -19.32
C PRO A 17 4.13 0.91 -19.98
N VAL A 18 4.03 2.16 -20.46
CA VAL A 18 2.96 2.61 -21.35
C VAL A 18 3.46 2.44 -22.78
N ASP A 19 3.04 1.38 -23.45
CA ASP A 19 3.54 1.02 -24.79
C ASP A 19 2.56 1.37 -25.92
N ASP A 20 1.32 1.75 -25.59
CA ASP A 20 0.32 2.14 -26.58
C ASP A 20 0.67 3.50 -27.20
N ALA A 21 0.82 3.53 -28.52
CA ALA A 21 1.26 4.72 -29.25
C ALA A 21 0.28 5.89 -29.06
N LYS A 22 -1.03 5.63 -29.15
CA LYS A 22 -2.09 6.64 -29.01
C LYS A 22 -2.05 7.28 -27.62
N SER A 23 -1.88 6.47 -26.58
CA SER A 23 -1.75 6.95 -25.21
C SER A 23 -0.46 7.74 -24.99
N LEU A 24 0.66 7.29 -25.56
CA LEU A 24 1.92 8.04 -25.51
C LEU A 24 1.84 9.39 -26.24
N ASP A 25 1.14 9.47 -27.38
CA ASP A 25 0.92 10.73 -28.11
C ASP A 25 0.06 11.69 -27.28
N ALA A 26 -1.04 11.20 -26.70
CA ALA A 26 -1.90 12.01 -25.84
C ALA A 26 -1.16 12.53 -24.60
N LEU A 27 -0.34 11.67 -23.96
CA LEU A 27 0.50 12.08 -22.82
C LEU A 27 1.59 13.08 -23.23
N ALA A 28 2.16 12.95 -24.43
CA ALA A 28 3.12 13.91 -24.96
C ALA A 28 2.46 15.28 -25.18
N GLU A 29 1.28 15.32 -25.76
CA GLU A 29 0.51 16.55 -25.97
C GLU A 29 0.19 17.24 -24.63
N VAL A 30 -0.30 16.47 -23.64
CA VAL A 30 -0.54 16.96 -22.28
C VAL A 30 0.75 17.53 -21.68
N ALA A 31 1.87 16.81 -21.81
CA ALA A 31 3.16 17.27 -21.29
C ALA A 31 3.61 18.57 -21.96
N GLU A 32 3.53 18.71 -23.28
CA GLU A 32 3.91 19.94 -23.98
C GLU A 32 3.03 21.12 -23.59
N ARG A 33 1.71 20.93 -23.54
CA ARG A 33 0.78 21.97 -23.10
C ARG A 33 1.06 22.39 -21.65
N LEU A 34 1.36 21.44 -20.75
CA LEU A 34 1.75 21.75 -19.37
C LEU A 34 3.04 22.57 -19.31
N LYS A 35 4.05 22.24 -20.13
CA LYS A 35 5.30 23.02 -20.19
C LYS A 35 5.03 24.46 -20.62
N LEU A 36 4.18 24.66 -21.63
CA LEU A 36 3.80 25.99 -22.10
C LEU A 36 3.06 26.80 -21.02
N SER A 37 2.16 26.17 -20.27
CA SER A 37 1.44 26.82 -19.17
C SER A 37 2.33 27.14 -17.97
N LEU A 38 3.29 26.27 -17.63
CA LEU A 38 4.19 26.46 -16.49
C LEU A 38 5.28 27.50 -16.74
N TRP A 39 5.69 27.64 -17.99
CA TRP A 39 6.78 28.50 -18.40
C TRP A 39 6.41 29.27 -19.66
N PRO A 40 5.49 30.25 -19.61
CA PRO A 40 5.00 30.94 -20.80
C PRO A 40 6.11 31.73 -21.52
N ASP A 41 7.04 32.31 -20.78
CA ASP A 41 8.08 33.18 -21.33
C ASP A 41 9.20 32.41 -22.05
N SER A 42 9.68 32.96 -23.16
CA SER A 42 10.84 32.45 -23.93
C SER A 42 12.12 32.38 -23.09
N ALA A 43 12.25 33.22 -22.05
CA ALA A 43 13.36 33.19 -21.10
C ALA A 43 13.49 31.85 -20.32
N ASN A 44 12.48 30.98 -20.38
CA ASN A 44 12.50 29.66 -19.74
C ASN A 44 12.79 28.50 -20.72
N GLU A 45 13.27 28.77 -21.94
CA GLU A 45 13.51 27.73 -22.95
C GLU A 45 14.45 26.62 -22.45
N GLU A 46 15.51 26.97 -21.71
CA GLU A 46 16.40 25.96 -21.10
C GLU A 46 15.66 25.05 -20.11
N ARG A 47 14.71 25.58 -19.33
CA ARG A 47 13.93 24.79 -18.37
C ARG A 47 12.97 23.82 -19.08
N ARG A 48 12.44 24.23 -20.24
CA ARG A 48 11.61 23.36 -21.08
C ARG A 48 12.42 22.16 -21.58
N LYS A 49 13.69 22.36 -22.00
CA LYS A 49 14.59 21.28 -22.47
C LYS A 49 14.85 20.19 -21.42
N TYR A 50 14.97 20.56 -20.14
CA TYR A 50 15.16 19.57 -19.07
C TYR A 50 13.88 18.80 -18.69
N SER A 51 12.73 19.26 -19.18
CA SER A 51 11.41 18.71 -18.87
C SER A 51 10.85 17.88 -20.03
N ASP A 52 11.69 17.46 -20.97
CA ASP A 52 11.25 16.78 -22.18
C ASP A 52 10.58 15.44 -21.89
N PHE A 53 9.38 15.29 -22.46
CA PHE A 53 8.61 14.07 -22.37
C PHE A 53 9.34 12.97 -23.13
N ASN A 54 9.76 11.94 -22.40
CA ASN A 54 10.49 10.82 -22.97
C ASN A 54 9.58 9.59 -22.99
N ARG A 55 9.06 9.25 -24.18
CA ARG A 55 8.19 8.10 -24.42
C ARG A 55 8.71 6.80 -23.79
N SER A 56 10.03 6.55 -23.89
CA SER A 56 10.65 5.33 -23.35
C SER A 56 10.70 5.27 -21.82
N LYS A 57 10.47 6.40 -21.15
CA LYS A 57 10.48 6.51 -19.68
C LYS A 57 9.09 6.56 -19.09
N VAL A 58 8.02 6.50 -19.88
CA VAL A 58 6.64 6.53 -19.39
C VAL A 58 6.26 5.16 -18.84
N HIS A 59 6.23 5.04 -17.51
CA HIS A 59 5.91 3.79 -16.83
C HIS A 59 5.29 4.04 -15.46
N ILE A 60 4.68 3.00 -14.89
CA ILE A 60 4.23 2.95 -13.50
C ILE A 60 5.17 2.01 -12.75
N THR A 61 5.87 2.54 -11.75
CA THR A 61 6.78 1.72 -10.92
C THR A 61 5.96 0.89 -9.93
N LEU A 62 6.15 -0.43 -9.96
CA LEU A 62 5.40 -1.37 -9.11
C LEU A 62 6.25 -1.88 -7.93
N TRP A 63 7.56 -2.03 -8.13
CA TRP A 63 8.48 -2.51 -7.11
C TRP A 63 9.87 -1.90 -7.31
N ALA A 64 10.60 -1.66 -6.23
CA ALA A 64 11.97 -1.16 -6.28
C ALA A 64 12.78 -1.77 -5.12
N CYS A 65 14.03 -2.15 -5.35
CA CYS A 65 14.90 -2.68 -4.30
C CYS A 65 16.37 -2.39 -4.58
N ASP A 66 17.15 -2.24 -3.51
CA ASP A 66 18.61 -2.24 -3.56
C ASP A 66 19.09 -3.68 -3.32
N LEU A 67 19.83 -4.25 -4.27
CA LEU A 67 20.31 -5.62 -4.21
C LEU A 67 21.84 -5.67 -4.29
N LEU A 68 22.44 -6.55 -3.50
CA LEU A 68 23.86 -6.91 -3.59
C LEU A 68 24.11 -8.02 -4.64
N VAL A 69 23.05 -8.72 -5.03
CA VAL A 69 23.09 -9.77 -6.05
C VAL A 69 23.03 -9.18 -7.46
N GLY A 70 23.55 -9.93 -8.43
CA GLY A 70 23.48 -9.56 -9.85
C GLY A 70 22.04 -9.54 -10.38
N GLU A 71 21.89 -9.19 -11.67
CA GLU A 71 20.57 -9.08 -12.30
C GLU A 71 19.88 -10.42 -12.56
N GLU A 72 20.63 -11.52 -12.66
CA GLU A 72 20.11 -12.85 -13.07
C GLU A 72 19.03 -13.44 -12.14
N PRO A 73 19.19 -13.44 -10.80
CA PRO A 73 18.12 -13.89 -9.90
C PRO A 73 16.82 -13.12 -10.09
N LEU A 74 16.91 -11.82 -10.41
CA LEU A 74 15.76 -10.97 -10.62
C LEU A 74 15.03 -11.31 -11.92
N LYS A 75 15.79 -11.61 -12.99
CA LYS A 75 15.24 -12.05 -14.29
C LYS A 75 14.51 -13.39 -14.17
N GLU A 76 15.14 -14.37 -13.53
CA GLU A 76 14.55 -15.69 -13.36
C GLU A 76 13.31 -15.63 -12.45
N ARG A 77 13.35 -14.85 -11.37
CA ARG A 77 12.18 -14.62 -10.52
C ARG A 77 11.05 -13.93 -11.29
N LEU A 78 11.36 -12.94 -12.13
CA LEU A 78 10.36 -12.33 -13.00
C LEU A 78 9.74 -13.34 -13.95
N LYS A 79 10.54 -14.24 -14.55
CA LYS A 79 10.03 -15.28 -15.45
C LYS A 79 9.05 -16.22 -14.77
N ILE A 80 9.40 -16.70 -13.58
CA ILE A 80 8.50 -17.52 -12.76
C ILE A 80 7.23 -16.73 -12.41
N PHE A 81 7.37 -15.47 -12.01
CA PHE A 81 6.25 -14.60 -11.69
C PHE A 81 5.28 -14.44 -12.87
N MET A 82 5.80 -14.12 -14.06
CA MET A 82 5.00 -13.94 -15.27
C MET A 82 4.25 -15.21 -15.65
N ARG A 83 4.91 -16.37 -15.56
CA ARG A 83 4.27 -17.68 -15.83
C ARG A 83 3.12 -17.96 -14.87
N ASN A 84 3.33 -17.74 -13.57
CA ASN A 84 2.34 -18.07 -12.54
C ASN A 84 1.15 -17.10 -12.53
N ASN A 85 1.35 -15.86 -12.97
CA ASN A 85 0.32 -14.82 -12.92
C ASN A 85 -0.28 -14.45 -14.29
N ARG A 86 0.11 -15.14 -15.36
CA ARG A 86 -0.34 -14.89 -16.74
C ARG A 86 -1.85 -14.73 -16.87
N ARG A 87 -2.62 -15.71 -16.38
CA ARG A 87 -4.10 -15.69 -16.48
C ARG A 87 -4.74 -14.58 -15.65
N ARG A 88 -4.12 -14.22 -14.53
CA ARG A 88 -4.65 -13.22 -13.58
C ARG A 88 -4.55 -11.80 -14.13
N PHE A 89 -3.51 -11.49 -14.90
CA PHE A 89 -3.23 -10.13 -15.36
C PHE A 89 -3.20 -9.98 -16.89
N SER A 90 -3.60 -11.00 -17.66
CA SER A 90 -3.63 -10.92 -19.13
C SER A 90 -4.55 -9.84 -19.68
N ASN A 91 -5.59 -9.48 -18.92
CA ASN A 91 -6.59 -8.49 -19.31
C ASN A 91 -6.48 -7.21 -18.46
N LEU A 92 -5.27 -6.90 -17.97
CA LEU A 92 -5.05 -5.67 -17.24
C LEU A 92 -5.32 -4.48 -18.17
N LYS A 93 -6.16 -3.57 -17.68
CA LYS A 93 -6.58 -2.35 -18.36
C LYS A 93 -6.25 -1.19 -17.44
N ILE A 94 -5.54 -0.20 -17.94
CA ILE A 94 -5.16 1.01 -17.19
C ILE A 94 -5.90 2.18 -17.80
N ARG A 95 -6.52 2.98 -16.95
CA ARG A 95 -7.07 4.28 -17.33
C ARG A 95 -6.44 5.34 -16.44
N PHE A 96 -6.22 6.50 -17.02
CA PHE A 96 -5.76 7.68 -16.30
C PHE A 96 -6.94 8.62 -16.05
N GLU A 97 -7.01 9.23 -14.87
CA GLU A 97 -8.16 10.07 -14.47
C GLU A 97 -7.80 11.55 -14.38
N LYS A 98 -6.66 11.86 -13.75
CA LYS A 98 -6.31 13.25 -13.39
C LYS A 98 -4.81 13.45 -13.32
N LEU A 99 -4.39 14.71 -13.46
CA LEU A 99 -3.05 15.11 -13.07
C LEU A 99 -2.98 15.30 -11.56
N SER A 100 -1.80 15.04 -11.03
CA SER A 100 -1.39 15.43 -9.69
C SER A 100 0.06 15.88 -9.77
N TYR A 101 0.63 16.27 -8.63
CA TYR A 101 2.06 16.49 -8.52
C TYR A 101 2.63 15.77 -7.31
N LEU A 102 3.88 15.35 -7.44
CA LEU A 102 4.64 14.69 -6.39
C LEU A 102 5.90 15.51 -6.10
N ALA A 103 6.08 15.88 -4.84
CA ALA A 103 7.29 16.53 -4.37
C ALA A 103 8.31 15.48 -3.92
N LYS A 104 9.44 15.38 -4.62
CA LYS A 104 10.57 14.53 -4.21
C LYS A 104 11.85 15.34 -4.23
N THR A 105 12.37 15.62 -3.04
CA THR A 105 13.53 16.49 -2.81
C THR A 105 13.35 17.88 -3.45
N LYS A 106 14.24 18.26 -4.39
CA LYS A 106 14.23 19.52 -5.14
C LYS A 106 13.47 19.43 -6.46
N THR A 107 13.00 18.24 -6.83
CA THR A 107 12.25 18.01 -8.05
C THR A 107 10.77 17.90 -7.73
N ARG A 108 9.92 18.50 -8.55
CA ARG A 108 8.49 18.21 -8.57
C ARG A 108 8.18 17.42 -9.81
N TYR A 109 7.45 16.34 -9.67
CA TYR A 109 6.97 15.54 -10.78
C TYR A 109 5.51 15.89 -11.00
N ILE A 110 5.13 16.21 -12.22
CA ILE A 110 3.73 16.19 -12.62
C ILE A 110 3.44 14.78 -13.07
N VAL A 111 2.41 14.20 -12.47
CA VAL A 111 2.10 12.79 -12.59
C VAL A 111 0.67 12.62 -13.04
N VAL A 112 0.42 11.58 -13.82
CA VAL A 112 -0.93 11.16 -14.17
C VAL A 112 -1.33 10.05 -13.20
N CYS A 113 -2.45 10.26 -12.53
CA CYS A 113 -3.02 9.32 -11.57
C CYS A 113 -3.89 8.28 -12.27
N LEU A 114 -3.82 7.06 -11.76
CA LEU A 114 -4.69 5.97 -12.17
C LEU A 114 -6.14 6.23 -11.79
N ASP A 115 -7.04 5.83 -12.69
CA ASP A 115 -8.47 5.74 -12.41
C ASP A 115 -8.73 4.77 -11.24
N PRO A 116 -9.59 5.12 -10.27
CA PRO A 116 -9.88 4.28 -9.11
C PRO A 116 -10.31 2.85 -9.45
N SER A 117 -11.01 2.64 -10.57
CA SER A 117 -11.48 1.32 -11.00
C SER A 117 -10.32 0.39 -11.39
N CYS A 118 -9.28 0.91 -12.04
CA CYS A 118 -8.13 0.12 -12.45
C CYS A 118 -7.05 0.04 -11.36
N ARG A 119 -7.01 1.02 -10.46
CA ARG A 119 -6.04 1.10 -9.36
C ARG A 119 -6.01 -0.17 -8.51
N LYS A 120 -7.16 -0.72 -8.14
CA LYS A 120 -7.24 -1.96 -7.32
C LYS A 120 -6.52 -3.14 -7.99
N LYS A 121 -6.70 -3.32 -9.31
CA LYS A 121 -6.03 -4.41 -10.07
C LYS A 121 -4.52 -4.21 -10.12
N ILE A 122 -4.05 -2.97 -10.26
CA ILE A 122 -2.61 -2.66 -10.22
C ILE A 122 -2.04 -2.82 -8.81
N GLU A 123 -2.78 -2.47 -7.77
CA GLU A 123 -2.39 -2.72 -6.37
C GLU A 123 -2.29 -4.22 -6.08
N ALA A 124 -3.21 -5.03 -6.59
CA ALA A 124 -3.13 -6.48 -6.51
C ALA A 124 -1.89 -7.04 -7.23
N LEU A 125 -1.58 -6.53 -8.43
CA LEU A 125 -0.35 -6.89 -9.16
C LEU A 125 0.91 -6.51 -8.36
N LYS A 126 0.97 -5.29 -7.84
CA LYS A 126 2.06 -4.82 -6.97
C LYS A 126 2.21 -5.72 -5.74
N HIS A 127 1.12 -6.06 -5.06
CA HIS A 127 1.15 -6.93 -3.90
C HIS A 127 1.69 -8.33 -4.22
N CYS A 128 1.29 -8.89 -5.38
CA CYS A 128 1.83 -10.16 -5.85
C CYS A 128 3.33 -10.08 -6.13
N LEU A 129 3.81 -8.99 -6.74
CA LEU A 129 5.24 -8.74 -6.94
C LEU A 129 5.98 -8.64 -5.60
N GLU A 130 5.47 -7.85 -4.64
CA GLU A 130 6.07 -7.74 -3.31
C GLU A 130 6.18 -9.10 -2.61
N LYS A 131 5.15 -9.95 -2.73
CA LYS A 131 5.17 -11.32 -2.18
C LYS A 131 6.21 -12.19 -2.87
N SER A 132 6.28 -12.16 -4.19
CA SER A 132 7.20 -13.00 -4.97
C SER A 132 8.66 -12.58 -4.91
N PHE A 133 8.96 -11.34 -4.56
CA PHE A 133 10.32 -10.80 -4.51
C PHE A 133 10.78 -10.47 -3.07
N ARG A 134 9.98 -10.84 -2.05
CA ARG A 134 10.24 -10.52 -0.64
C ARG A 134 11.60 -11.03 -0.15
N ASP A 135 11.99 -12.20 -0.62
CA ASP A 135 13.24 -12.88 -0.23
C ASP A 135 14.48 -12.24 -0.85
N LEU A 136 14.33 -11.50 -1.95
CA LEU A 136 15.44 -10.78 -2.59
C LEU A 136 15.77 -9.49 -1.84
N GLY A 137 14.77 -8.88 -1.19
CA GLY A 137 14.97 -7.70 -0.36
C GLY A 137 13.68 -6.96 -0.09
N LYS A 138 13.73 -6.03 0.86
CA LYS A 138 12.60 -5.17 1.20
C LYS A 138 12.38 -4.16 0.07
N SER A 139 11.14 -4.10 -0.42
CA SER A 139 10.74 -3.07 -1.37
C SER A 139 11.01 -1.68 -0.76
N LEU A 140 11.69 -0.83 -1.52
CA LEU A 140 11.90 0.59 -1.22
C LEU A 140 10.66 1.43 -1.51
N LEU A 141 9.66 0.87 -2.18
CA LEU A 141 8.36 1.52 -2.34
C LEU A 141 7.56 1.28 -1.07
N ASP A 142 7.58 2.28 -0.20
CA ASP A 142 6.73 2.29 0.98
C ASP A 142 5.25 2.20 0.58
N ARG A 143 4.50 1.37 1.31
CA ARG A 143 3.08 1.09 1.05
C ARG A 143 2.22 2.33 1.24
N ASP A 144 2.63 3.24 2.13
CA ASP A 144 1.83 4.41 2.49
C ASP A 144 2.12 5.64 1.60
N THR A 145 3.29 5.71 0.97
CA THR A 145 3.74 6.90 0.22
C THR A 145 3.81 6.69 -1.29
N CYS A 146 3.91 5.44 -1.77
CA CYS A 146 4.01 5.18 -3.20
C CYS A 146 2.63 5.17 -3.86
N GLN A 147 2.10 6.36 -4.17
CA GLN A 147 0.96 6.50 -5.07
C GLN A 147 1.30 5.83 -6.41
N LEU A 148 0.45 4.93 -6.91
CA LEU A 148 0.61 4.39 -8.25
C LEU A 148 0.30 5.51 -9.25
N HIS A 149 1.33 5.99 -9.93
CA HIS A 149 1.24 7.12 -10.86
C HIS A 149 2.22 6.94 -12.01
N CYS A 150 2.00 7.68 -13.08
CA CYS A 150 2.93 7.78 -14.20
C CYS A 150 3.51 9.20 -14.25
N SER A 151 4.82 9.34 -14.10
CA SER A 151 5.48 10.65 -14.20
C SER A 151 5.60 11.08 -15.65
N ILE A 152 5.12 12.27 -16.00
CA ILE A 152 5.14 12.79 -17.38
C ILE A 152 6.01 14.03 -17.55
N VAL A 153 6.13 14.85 -16.51
CA VAL A 153 6.99 16.04 -16.51
C VAL A 153 7.78 16.08 -15.20
N ALA A 154 9.09 16.28 -15.28
CA ALA A 154 9.95 16.49 -14.12
C ALA A 154 10.43 17.94 -14.11
N CYS A 155 10.02 18.69 -13.10
CA CYS A 155 10.39 20.09 -12.94
C CYS A 155 11.46 20.19 -11.86
N THR A 156 12.71 20.40 -12.27
CA THR A 156 13.82 20.72 -11.35
C THR A 156 13.81 22.21 -11.05
N SER A 157 13.92 22.57 -9.77
CA SER A 157 14.04 23.99 -9.36
C SER A 157 12.86 24.87 -9.77
N LEU A 158 11.62 24.43 -9.46
CA LEU A 158 10.43 25.27 -9.60
C LEU A 158 10.51 26.46 -8.63
N ASN A 159 11.13 27.55 -9.07
CA ASN A 159 10.91 28.88 -8.50
C ASN A 159 9.71 29.52 -9.21
N VAL A 160 8.63 28.75 -9.31
CA VAL A 160 7.49 29.08 -10.15
C VAL A 160 6.45 29.76 -9.28
N ARG A 161 6.18 31.03 -9.58
CA ARG A 161 5.09 31.82 -8.98
C ARG A 161 3.70 31.38 -9.46
N VAL A 162 3.65 30.43 -10.39
CA VAL A 162 2.40 29.91 -10.97
C VAL A 162 1.76 28.95 -9.97
N ASN A 163 0.48 29.15 -9.70
CA ASN A 163 -0.33 28.22 -8.92
C ASN A 163 -0.52 26.92 -9.72
N LEU A 164 0.24 25.88 -9.35
CA LEU A 164 0.22 24.60 -10.04
C LEU A 164 -1.20 24.00 -10.06
N LEU A 165 -2.01 24.20 -9.01
CA LEU A 165 -3.37 23.65 -8.96
C LEU A 165 -4.30 24.29 -9.99
N ASP A 166 -4.10 25.57 -10.32
CA ASP A 166 -4.88 26.26 -11.34
C ASP A 166 -4.51 25.71 -12.72
N VAL A 167 -3.21 25.58 -13.00
CA VAL A 167 -2.73 24.96 -14.25
C VAL A 167 -3.27 23.54 -14.39
N LEU A 168 -3.21 22.70 -13.35
CA LEU A 168 -3.66 21.30 -13.46
C LEU A 168 -5.18 21.17 -13.69
N ARG A 169 -5.98 22.17 -13.29
CA ARG A 169 -7.45 22.14 -13.44
C ARG A 169 -7.88 22.16 -14.91
N ASP A 170 -7.14 22.87 -15.74
CA ASP A 170 -7.43 23.05 -17.17
C ASP A 170 -7.17 21.78 -18.01
N PHE A 171 -6.50 20.78 -17.45
CA PHE A 171 -6.08 19.56 -18.15
C PHE A 171 -6.95 18.35 -17.84
N ARG A 172 -7.93 18.48 -16.95
CA ARG A 172 -8.80 17.36 -16.56
C ARG A 172 -9.54 16.72 -17.75
N PRO A 173 -10.11 17.47 -18.71
CA PRO A 173 -10.79 16.87 -19.86
C PRO A 173 -9.82 16.08 -20.75
N THR A 174 -8.63 16.63 -21.03
CA THR A 174 -7.65 16.04 -21.97
C THR A 174 -7.10 14.70 -21.48
N ILE A 175 -7.06 14.44 -20.17
CA ILE A 175 -6.63 13.14 -19.65
C ILE A 175 -7.69 12.08 -19.78
N ALA A 176 -8.97 12.45 -19.70
CA ALA A 176 -10.06 11.51 -19.87
C ALA A 176 -10.06 10.89 -21.28
N ASP A 177 -9.49 11.60 -22.25
CA ASP A 177 -9.29 11.13 -23.63
C ASP A 177 -8.11 10.17 -23.79
N VAL A 178 -7.25 10.04 -22.76
CA VAL A 178 -6.18 9.02 -22.75
C VAL A 178 -6.84 7.65 -22.58
N ASN A 179 -6.78 6.89 -23.66
CA ASN A 179 -7.51 5.64 -23.82
C ASN A 179 -7.11 4.57 -22.80
N GLU A 180 -7.88 3.50 -22.78
CA GLU A 180 -7.57 2.29 -22.03
C GLU A 180 -6.24 1.69 -22.52
N ILE A 181 -5.23 1.71 -21.67
CA ILE A 181 -3.92 1.14 -21.96
C ILE A 181 -3.95 -0.34 -21.57
N HIS A 182 -3.50 -1.18 -22.50
CA HIS A 182 -3.32 -2.61 -22.28
C HIS A 182 -1.84 -2.91 -22.07
N PRO A 183 -1.33 -2.83 -20.83
CA PRO A 183 0.05 -3.21 -20.56
C PRO A 183 0.23 -4.71 -20.83
N THR A 184 1.01 -5.03 -21.85
CA THR A 184 1.26 -6.42 -22.23
C THR A 184 2.47 -7.01 -21.51
N ARG A 185 3.26 -6.17 -20.82
CA ARG A 185 4.57 -6.57 -20.28
C ARG A 185 4.97 -5.88 -18.97
N LEU A 186 5.90 -6.51 -18.24
CA LEU A 186 6.66 -5.92 -17.13
C LEU A 186 8.11 -5.77 -17.55
N ILE A 187 8.73 -4.66 -17.15
CA ILE A 187 10.15 -4.41 -17.38
C ILE A 187 10.92 -4.37 -16.06
N VAL A 188 12.10 -4.97 -16.05
CA VAL A 188 13.12 -4.78 -15.01
C VAL A 188 14.11 -3.75 -15.50
N THR A 189 14.39 -2.73 -14.70
CA THR A 189 15.40 -1.71 -15.03
C THR A 189 16.41 -1.50 -13.90
N SER A 190 17.64 -1.15 -14.26
CA SER A 190 18.66 -0.61 -13.35
C SER A 190 19.37 0.56 -14.02
N LYS A 191 19.57 1.67 -13.30
CA LYS A 191 20.21 2.89 -13.83
C LYS A 191 19.68 3.28 -15.23
N TRP A 192 18.36 3.16 -15.45
CA TRP A 192 17.66 3.45 -16.71
C TRP A 192 17.90 2.46 -17.88
N LYS A 193 18.66 1.39 -17.66
CA LYS A 193 18.82 0.29 -18.62
C LYS A 193 17.73 -0.75 -18.38
N VAL A 194 16.98 -1.11 -19.42
CA VAL A 194 16.09 -2.28 -19.40
C VAL A 194 16.94 -3.53 -19.39
N LEU A 195 16.77 -4.37 -18.37
CA LEU A 195 17.54 -5.59 -18.18
C LEU A 195 16.76 -6.80 -18.71
N ALA A 196 15.47 -6.87 -18.40
CA ALA A 196 14.57 -7.92 -18.85
C ALA A 196 13.16 -7.37 -19.10
N CYS A 197 12.43 -8.07 -19.96
CA CYS A 197 11.06 -7.74 -20.30
C CYS A 197 10.22 -9.03 -20.36
N GLY A 198 9.21 -9.13 -19.51
CA GLY A 198 8.29 -10.27 -19.46
C GLY A 198 6.93 -9.92 -20.00
N THR A 199 6.32 -10.76 -20.83
CA THR A 199 4.97 -10.52 -21.38
C THR A 199 3.90 -11.37 -20.69
N PHE A 200 2.74 -10.80 -20.38
CA PHE A 200 1.61 -11.58 -19.86
C PHE A 200 0.99 -12.44 -20.95
N GLN A 201 1.02 -11.99 -22.22
CA GLN A 201 0.42 -12.73 -23.33
C GLN A 201 1.02 -14.13 -23.49
N ASN A 202 2.34 -14.29 -23.35
CA ASN A 202 3.01 -15.58 -23.59
C ASN A 202 3.71 -16.15 -22.35
N GLY A 203 3.83 -15.37 -21.27
CA GLY A 203 4.62 -15.75 -20.08
C GLY A 203 6.13 -15.86 -20.36
N SER A 204 6.59 -15.42 -21.54
CA SER A 204 8.00 -15.38 -21.90
C SER A 204 8.66 -14.14 -21.32
N VAL A 205 9.93 -14.29 -20.90
CA VAL A 205 10.83 -13.20 -20.56
C VAL A 205 11.95 -13.21 -21.57
N ASN A 206 12.12 -12.10 -22.27
CA ASN A 206 13.21 -11.92 -23.23
C ASN A 206 14.30 -11.06 -22.60
N ASP A 207 15.56 -11.48 -22.80
CA ASP A 207 16.70 -10.64 -22.48
C ASP A 207 16.78 -9.43 -23.40
N SER A 208 17.22 -8.32 -22.83
CA SER A 208 17.24 -6.98 -23.43
C SER A 208 18.06 -6.85 -24.71
N GLN A 209 18.89 -7.84 -25.08
CA GLN A 209 19.63 -7.83 -26.35
C GLN A 209 18.72 -7.89 -27.59
N LEU A 210 17.44 -8.26 -27.46
CA LEU A 210 16.48 -8.34 -28.58
C LEU A 210 15.52 -7.14 -28.74
N ILE A 211 15.45 -6.20 -27.79
CA ILE A 211 14.36 -5.19 -27.77
C ILE A 211 14.59 -4.02 -28.75
N GLN A 212 15.74 -3.94 -29.42
CA GLN A 212 16.00 -2.91 -30.45
C GLN A 212 15.32 -3.19 -31.81
N ARG A 213 14.57 -4.29 -31.98
CA ARG A 213 13.97 -4.65 -33.29
C ARG A 213 12.59 -5.29 -33.18
N THR A 214 11.55 -4.53 -32.85
CA THR A 214 10.17 -4.92 -33.22
C THR A 214 9.24 -3.71 -33.26
N SER A 215 9.03 -3.16 -34.45
CA SER A 215 7.90 -2.32 -34.81
C SER A 215 7.12 -3.05 -35.91
N GLY A 216 6.01 -3.69 -35.55
CA GLY A 216 5.09 -4.32 -36.51
C GLY A 216 4.46 -5.60 -35.98
N ILE A 217 3.31 -5.49 -35.29
CA ILE A 217 2.37 -6.60 -35.09
C ILE A 217 0.94 -6.04 -35.21
N SER A 218 0.15 -6.71 -36.05
CA SER A 218 -1.23 -6.42 -36.46
C SER A 218 -2.26 -6.79 -35.38
N SER A 219 -3.36 -6.03 -35.31
CA SER A 219 -4.52 -6.29 -34.47
C SER A 219 -5.56 -7.15 -35.20
N ASP A 220 -5.99 -8.24 -34.57
CA ASP A 220 -7.20 -8.97 -34.94
C ASP A 220 -8.15 -9.01 -33.73
N GLY A 221 -9.41 -8.65 -33.98
CA GLY A 221 -10.40 -8.32 -32.98
C GLY A 221 -11.27 -9.52 -32.62
N ARG A 222 -11.29 -9.87 -31.33
CA ARG A 222 -12.36 -10.67 -30.73
C ARG A 222 -12.76 -10.07 -29.39
N GLU A 223 -14.02 -9.70 -29.29
CA GLU A 223 -14.65 -9.25 -28.04
C GLU A 223 -14.73 -10.40 -27.05
N SER A 224 -14.47 -10.10 -25.77
CA SER A 224 -14.59 -11.03 -24.63
C SER A 224 -15.64 -10.50 -23.64
N PRO A 225 -16.35 -11.40 -22.95
CA PRO A 225 -17.56 -11.08 -22.20
C PRO A 225 -17.26 -10.33 -20.90
N VAL A 226 -18.21 -9.50 -20.50
CA VAL A 226 -18.26 -8.79 -19.22
C VAL A 226 -18.51 -9.80 -18.09
N MET A 227 -17.64 -9.82 -17.08
CA MET A 227 -17.90 -10.50 -15.80
C MET A 227 -17.94 -9.46 -14.68
N ASP A 228 -19.05 -9.46 -13.95
CA ASP A 228 -19.24 -8.73 -12.69
C ASP A 228 -18.48 -9.44 -11.57
N ASP A 229 -17.33 -8.90 -11.17
CA ASP A 229 -16.56 -9.38 -10.02
C ASP A 229 -17.03 -8.67 -8.74
N ALA A 230 -17.97 -9.28 -8.02
CA ALA A 230 -18.17 -9.04 -6.60
C ALA A 230 -17.04 -9.75 -5.82
N PHE A 231 -16.06 -8.99 -5.34
CA PHE A 231 -14.96 -9.51 -4.51
C PHE A 231 -15.38 -9.57 -3.04
N GLU A 232 -15.81 -10.75 -2.56
CA GLU A 232 -16.16 -11.00 -1.15
C GLU A 232 -15.35 -12.12 -0.45
N GLU A 233 -14.25 -12.64 -1.00
CA GLU A 233 -13.70 -13.93 -0.52
C GLU A 233 -12.47 -13.91 0.41
N ASP A 234 -11.88 -12.76 0.78
CA ASP A 234 -10.70 -12.72 1.70
C ASP A 234 -11.04 -12.42 3.18
N ASP A 235 -12.34 -12.32 3.51
CA ASP A 235 -12.80 -11.97 4.88
C ASP A 235 -12.74 -13.14 5.87
N ASP A 236 -12.77 -14.40 5.40
CA ASP A 236 -12.93 -15.57 6.30
C ASP A 236 -11.72 -15.77 7.23
N VAL A 237 -10.48 -15.79 6.70
CA VAL A 237 -9.31 -16.07 7.54
C VAL A 237 -9.13 -14.97 8.60
N THR A 238 -9.22 -13.70 8.19
CA THR A 238 -9.09 -12.56 9.12
C THR A 238 -10.18 -12.57 10.20
N SER A 239 -11.38 -13.07 9.86
CA SER A 239 -12.47 -13.24 10.81
C SER A 239 -12.20 -14.30 11.90
N ARG A 240 -11.14 -15.11 11.77
CA ARG A 240 -10.75 -16.13 12.75
C ARG A 240 -9.40 -15.86 13.41
N THR A 241 -8.74 -14.76 13.06
CA THR A 241 -7.37 -14.46 13.51
C THR A 241 -7.30 -13.48 14.68
N ILE A 242 -6.38 -13.76 15.60
CA ILE A 242 -5.97 -12.90 16.70
C ILE A 242 -4.48 -12.54 16.60
N GLU A 243 -4.09 -11.42 17.20
CA GLU A 243 -2.71 -10.95 17.34
C GLU A 243 -2.37 -10.77 18.83
N LEU A 244 -1.28 -11.39 19.28
CA LEU A 244 -0.63 -11.17 20.57
C LEU A 244 0.52 -10.16 20.36
N ILE A 245 0.26 -8.94 20.79
CA ILE A 245 1.10 -7.76 20.61
C ILE A 245 2.07 -7.60 21.78
N ASN A 246 3.31 -7.20 21.46
CA ASN A 246 4.37 -6.88 22.43
C ASN A 246 4.82 -8.05 23.31
N PHE A 247 4.57 -9.29 22.88
CA PHE A 247 5.07 -10.46 23.60
C PHE A 247 6.61 -10.57 23.40
N PRO A 248 7.42 -10.66 24.47
CA PRO A 248 8.88 -10.80 24.34
C PRO A 248 9.28 -12.04 23.55
N VAL A 249 10.40 -12.00 22.82
CA VAL A 249 10.94 -13.19 22.13
C VAL A 249 11.88 -13.93 23.09
N THR A 250 11.69 -15.23 23.24
CA THR A 250 12.64 -16.09 23.97
C THR A 250 13.30 -17.13 23.06
N PRO A 251 14.54 -17.56 23.37
CA PRO A 251 15.17 -18.67 22.66
C PRO A 251 14.28 -19.93 22.72
N ASN A 252 14.14 -20.63 21.60
CA ASN A 252 13.32 -21.84 21.47
C ASN A 252 11.85 -21.67 21.85
N GLU A 253 11.30 -20.46 21.74
CA GLU A 253 9.89 -20.22 22.01
C GLU A 253 8.98 -21.06 21.11
N GLN A 254 7.83 -21.46 21.65
CA GLN A 254 6.76 -22.12 20.92
C GLN A 254 5.53 -21.21 20.97
N PRO A 255 5.28 -20.37 19.93
CA PRO A 255 4.18 -19.40 19.94
C PRO A 255 2.82 -20.00 20.28
N ARG A 256 2.55 -21.23 19.80
CA ARG A 256 1.35 -22.00 20.13
C ARG A 256 1.23 -22.26 21.64
N GLN A 257 2.31 -22.68 22.30
CA GLN A 257 2.31 -22.94 23.75
C GLN A 257 2.09 -21.65 24.55
N LEU A 258 2.72 -20.54 24.13
CA LEU A 258 2.51 -19.23 24.75
C LEU A 258 1.05 -18.80 24.68
N LEU A 259 0.40 -18.98 23.52
CA LEU A 259 -1.03 -18.70 23.36
C LEU A 259 -1.90 -19.58 24.27
N LEU A 260 -1.59 -20.88 24.40
CA LEU A 260 -2.32 -21.78 25.31
C LEU A 260 -2.19 -21.33 26.77
N THR A 261 -1.00 -20.91 27.21
CA THR A 261 -0.78 -20.36 28.56
C THR A 261 -1.57 -19.07 28.77
N VAL A 262 -1.53 -18.14 27.82
CA VAL A 262 -2.33 -16.90 27.85
C VAL A 262 -3.83 -17.23 27.92
N SER A 263 -4.29 -18.24 27.18
CA SER A 263 -5.69 -18.64 27.17
C SER A 263 -6.16 -19.19 28.52
N SER A 264 -5.31 -19.97 29.18
CA SER A 264 -5.57 -20.47 30.52
C SER A 264 -5.59 -19.34 31.56
N LEU A 265 -4.66 -18.38 31.43
CA LEU A 265 -4.58 -17.22 32.31
C LEU A 265 -5.87 -16.38 32.28
N VAL A 266 -6.46 -16.18 31.10
CA VAL A 266 -7.69 -15.38 30.96
C VAL A 266 -8.98 -16.16 31.25
N GLY A 267 -8.89 -17.41 31.73
CA GLY A 267 -10.06 -18.23 32.07
C GLY A 267 -10.76 -18.89 30.88
N TYR A 268 -10.15 -18.90 29.69
CA TYR A 268 -10.66 -19.56 28.48
C TYR A 268 -9.61 -20.48 27.88
N PRO A 269 -9.39 -21.68 28.44
CA PRO A 269 -8.32 -22.58 28.01
C PRO A 269 -8.59 -23.12 26.60
N LEU A 270 -7.89 -22.57 25.61
CA LEU A 270 -7.94 -23.04 24.22
C LEU A 270 -7.41 -24.47 24.14
N LYS A 271 -8.00 -25.28 23.27
CA LYS A 271 -7.51 -26.63 22.94
C LYS A 271 -6.68 -26.57 21.66
N GLU A 272 -5.75 -27.50 21.48
CA GLU A 272 -4.87 -27.50 20.30
C GLU A 272 -5.62 -27.55 18.96
N TRP A 273 -6.71 -28.31 18.89
CA TRP A 273 -7.55 -28.41 17.69
C TRP A 273 -8.30 -27.11 17.36
N MET A 274 -8.44 -26.20 18.34
CA MET A 274 -9.03 -24.88 18.13
C MET A 274 -8.08 -23.90 17.46
N ILE A 275 -6.79 -24.26 17.32
CA ILE A 275 -5.74 -23.41 16.74
C ILE A 275 -5.26 -24.04 15.44
N CYS A 276 -5.65 -23.46 14.30
CA CYS A 276 -5.22 -23.90 12.97
C CYS A 276 -3.73 -23.59 12.76
N SER A 277 -3.31 -22.36 13.01
CA SER A 277 -1.92 -21.92 12.92
C SER A 277 -1.60 -20.91 14.02
N CYS A 278 -0.34 -20.86 14.46
CA CYS A 278 0.15 -19.89 15.42
C CYS A 278 1.65 -19.68 15.21
N GLU A 279 2.05 -18.49 14.76
CA GLU A 279 3.42 -18.17 14.41
C GLU A 279 3.73 -16.69 14.69
N ARG A 280 5.01 -16.33 14.72
CA ARG A 280 5.44 -14.93 14.78
C ARG A 280 5.28 -14.30 13.39
N ASP A 281 4.68 -13.12 13.31
CA ASP A 281 4.54 -12.39 12.04
C ASP A 281 5.87 -11.78 11.62
N SER A 282 6.65 -12.54 10.86
CA SER A 282 7.93 -12.12 10.29
C SER A 282 7.83 -10.94 9.31
N SER A 283 6.61 -10.59 8.85
CA SER A 283 6.44 -9.45 7.96
C SER A 283 6.61 -8.11 8.68
N GLN A 284 6.44 -8.10 10.00
CA GLN A 284 6.74 -6.96 10.86
C GLN A 284 8.23 -6.95 11.25
N ILE A 285 9.11 -6.75 10.26
CA ILE A 285 10.50 -6.40 10.54
C ILE A 285 10.51 -4.94 11.01
N ASN A 286 10.30 -4.75 12.31
CA ASN A 286 10.35 -3.45 12.96
C ASN A 286 11.79 -2.91 12.90
N THR A 287 11.94 -1.67 12.44
CA THR A 287 13.20 -0.90 12.55
C THR A 287 13.56 -0.60 14.00
N ASP A 288 12.59 -0.71 14.91
CA ASP A 288 12.63 -0.14 16.25
C ASP A 288 12.89 -1.19 17.34
N GLN A 289 13.60 -2.28 17.02
CA GLN A 289 13.93 -3.39 17.95
C GLN A 289 12.73 -4.10 18.60
N ARG A 290 11.50 -3.77 18.22
CA ARG A 290 10.29 -4.40 18.76
C ARG A 290 10.16 -5.84 18.26
N ALA A 291 9.93 -6.76 19.20
CA ALA A 291 9.59 -8.16 18.92
C ALA A 291 8.44 -8.30 17.91
N PRO A 292 8.52 -9.19 16.92
CA PRO A 292 7.40 -9.49 16.03
C PRO A 292 6.19 -9.99 16.82
N ASP A 293 4.97 -9.62 16.42
CA ASP A 293 3.75 -10.06 17.11
C ASP A 293 3.50 -11.57 16.86
N ILE A 294 2.80 -12.24 17.76
CA ILE A 294 2.34 -13.62 17.54
C ILE A 294 0.95 -13.55 16.89
N VAL A 295 0.77 -14.24 15.76
CA VAL A 295 -0.50 -14.30 15.03
C VAL A 295 -1.03 -15.71 15.07
N ALA A 296 -2.30 -15.87 15.43
CA ALA A 296 -2.94 -17.18 15.51
C ALA A 296 -4.28 -17.20 14.81
N VAL A 297 -4.45 -18.16 13.90
CA VAL A 297 -5.71 -18.44 13.20
C VAL A 297 -6.43 -19.53 13.98
N LEU A 298 -7.64 -19.22 14.46
CA LEU A 298 -8.48 -20.15 15.20
C LEU A 298 -9.38 -20.94 14.25
N ALA A 299 -9.88 -22.08 14.74
CA ALA A 299 -10.73 -22.97 13.94
C ALA A 299 -12.01 -22.26 13.47
N ASP A 300 -12.61 -21.44 14.32
CA ASP A 300 -13.86 -20.73 14.06
C ASP A 300 -13.85 -19.29 14.60
N GLN A 301 -14.69 -18.44 14.01
CA GLN A 301 -14.94 -17.07 14.42
C GLN A 301 -15.56 -16.99 15.83
N GLU A 302 -16.41 -17.94 16.20
CA GLU A 302 -17.05 -18.01 17.52
C GLU A 302 -16.00 -18.21 18.62
N ILE A 303 -15.10 -19.18 18.45
CA ILE A 303 -13.98 -19.43 19.38
C ILE A 303 -13.14 -18.16 19.57
N ARG A 304 -12.85 -17.44 18.48
CA ARG A 304 -12.13 -16.16 18.53
C ARG A 304 -12.88 -15.12 19.35
N ASN A 305 -14.19 -15.00 19.16
CA ASN A 305 -15.02 -14.03 19.87
C ASN A 305 -15.12 -14.34 21.36
N GLU A 306 -15.36 -15.59 21.73
CA GLU A 306 -15.40 -16.04 23.12
C GLU A 306 -14.07 -15.83 23.82
N PHE A 307 -12.96 -16.18 23.16
CA PHE A 307 -11.63 -15.93 23.69
C PHE A 307 -11.41 -14.43 23.95
N LEU A 308 -11.66 -13.56 22.96
CA LEU A 308 -11.48 -12.11 23.13
C LEU A 308 -12.42 -11.51 24.19
N ALA A 309 -13.63 -12.06 24.37
CA ALA A 309 -14.54 -11.64 25.44
C ALA A 309 -13.97 -11.96 26.82
N ASN A 310 -13.45 -13.16 27.04
CA ASN A 310 -12.79 -13.57 28.28
C ASN A 310 -11.53 -12.73 28.55
N VAL A 311 -10.73 -12.47 27.51
CA VAL A 311 -9.57 -11.58 27.62
C VAL A 311 -10.00 -10.17 28.07
N LYS A 312 -11.08 -9.61 27.51
CA LYS A 312 -11.63 -8.29 27.91
C LYS A 312 -12.11 -8.28 29.35
N GLU A 313 -12.80 -9.33 29.79
CA GLU A 313 -13.25 -9.50 31.17
C GLU A 313 -12.06 -9.61 32.14
N TYR A 314 -11.08 -10.45 31.81
CA TYR A 314 -9.85 -10.59 32.58
C TYR A 314 -9.14 -9.24 32.73
N TRP A 315 -8.97 -8.47 31.65
CA TRP A 315 -8.38 -7.14 31.70
C TRP A 315 -9.14 -6.16 32.57
N LYS A 316 -10.48 -6.16 32.52
CA LYS A 316 -11.30 -5.30 33.37
C LYS A 316 -11.02 -5.55 34.85
N ASN A 317 -10.77 -6.80 35.23
CA ASN A 317 -10.44 -7.20 36.59
C ASN A 317 -8.95 -6.93 36.97
N HIS A 318 -8.11 -6.52 36.02
CA HIS A 318 -6.68 -6.28 36.18
C HIS A 318 -6.26 -4.90 35.61
N GLU A 319 -7.06 -3.87 35.86
CA GLU A 319 -6.75 -2.47 35.47
C GLU A 319 -6.35 -2.28 33.99
N TYR A 320 -6.92 -3.10 33.11
CA TYR A 320 -6.64 -3.11 31.66
C TYR A 320 -5.17 -3.26 31.28
N THR A 321 -4.40 -3.94 32.14
CA THR A 321 -2.97 -4.12 31.96
C THR A 321 -2.57 -5.54 32.34
N VAL A 322 -2.06 -6.29 31.36
CA VAL A 322 -1.48 -7.62 31.60
C VAL A 322 -0.05 -7.60 31.11
N TYR A 323 0.83 -8.19 31.91
CA TYR A 323 2.25 -8.26 31.65
C TYR A 323 2.66 -9.67 31.25
N ALA A 324 3.71 -9.80 30.45
CA ALA A 324 4.26 -11.11 30.07
C ALA A 324 4.70 -11.94 31.29
N THR A 325 5.10 -11.30 32.38
CA THR A 325 5.42 -11.92 33.67
C THR A 325 4.26 -12.67 34.31
N ALA A 326 3.01 -12.32 34.00
CA ALA A 326 1.82 -13.06 34.45
C ALA A 326 1.63 -14.38 33.68
N VAL A 327 2.25 -14.50 32.51
CA VAL A 327 2.24 -15.72 31.68
C VAL A 327 3.42 -16.62 32.06
N ASP A 328 4.60 -16.03 32.23
CA ASP A 328 5.81 -16.70 32.69
C ASP A 328 6.69 -15.69 33.46
N SER A 329 6.98 -15.99 34.72
CA SER A 329 7.75 -15.13 35.62
C SER A 329 9.19 -14.83 35.17
N HIS A 330 9.73 -15.61 34.23
CA HIS A 330 11.06 -15.40 33.66
C HIS A 330 11.09 -14.41 32.49
N LEU A 331 9.92 -14.01 31.97
CA LEU A 331 9.82 -13.01 30.90
C LEU A 331 10.03 -11.59 31.42
N PRO A 332 10.50 -10.66 30.58
CA PRO A 332 10.58 -9.25 30.96
C PRO A 332 9.17 -8.67 31.19
N ASN A 333 9.09 -7.64 32.04
CA ASN A 333 7.83 -7.03 32.46
C ASN A 333 7.19 -6.14 31.37
N ASN A 334 6.89 -6.73 30.23
CA ASN A 334 6.32 -6.06 29.07
C ASN A 334 4.79 -6.13 29.13
N LYS A 335 4.12 -4.99 28.92
CA LYS A 335 2.66 -4.97 28.74
C LYS A 335 2.32 -5.67 27.43
N ILE A 336 1.52 -6.74 27.51
CA ILE A 336 1.03 -7.48 26.35
C ILE A 336 -0.40 -7.07 26.00
N SER A 337 -0.81 -7.29 24.77
CA SER A 337 -2.18 -7.06 24.32
C SER A 337 -2.61 -8.16 23.36
N VAL A 338 -3.86 -8.58 23.46
CA VAL A 338 -4.50 -9.53 22.55
C VAL A 338 -5.57 -8.78 21.78
N VAL A 339 -5.46 -8.74 20.46
CA VAL A 339 -6.41 -8.02 19.62
C VAL A 339 -6.89 -8.90 18.48
N ARG A 340 -8.04 -8.54 17.92
CA ARG A 340 -8.50 -9.09 16.65
C ARG A 340 -7.57 -8.61 15.53
N GLN A 341 -7.17 -9.50 14.62
CA GLN A 341 -6.53 -9.07 13.38
C GLN A 341 -7.56 -8.37 12.50
N LEU A 342 -7.22 -7.17 12.00
CA LEU A 342 -8.07 -6.41 11.10
C LEU A 342 -7.50 -6.43 9.67
N PRO A 343 -8.35 -6.44 8.63
CA PRO A 343 -7.92 -6.16 7.27
C PRO A 343 -7.18 -4.82 7.18
N VAL A 344 -6.28 -4.68 6.21
CA VAL A 344 -5.43 -3.49 6.07
C VAL A 344 -6.27 -2.23 5.91
N GLU A 345 -7.35 -2.28 5.13
CA GLU A 345 -8.27 -1.16 4.91
C GLU A 345 -8.92 -0.72 6.23
N LYS A 346 -9.34 -1.68 7.06
CA LYS A 346 -9.93 -1.41 8.38
C LYS A 346 -8.89 -0.87 9.37
N LYS A 347 -7.65 -1.39 9.38
CA LYS A 347 -6.54 -0.82 10.18
C LYS A 347 -6.31 0.65 9.82
N LEU A 348 -6.29 0.97 8.53
CA LEU A 348 -6.14 2.35 8.03
C LEU A 348 -7.33 3.23 8.43
N LEU A 349 -8.57 2.75 8.27
CA LEU A 349 -9.76 3.49 8.65
C LEU A 349 -9.82 3.74 10.16
N LEU A 350 -9.46 2.74 10.98
CA LEU A 350 -9.39 2.87 12.44
C LEU A 350 -8.34 3.90 12.84
N GLY A 351 -7.17 3.90 12.18
CA GLY A 351 -6.15 4.93 12.37
C GLY A 351 -6.67 6.34 12.09
N LYS A 352 -7.41 6.51 10.98
CA LYS A 352 -8.04 7.79 10.62
C LYS A 352 -9.14 8.20 11.62
N ALA A 353 -10.00 7.27 12.02
CA ALA A 353 -11.05 7.52 13.01
C ALA A 353 -10.48 7.91 14.39
N LYS A 354 -9.36 7.32 14.81
CA LYS A 354 -8.66 7.71 16.05
C LYS A 354 -8.09 9.13 15.99
N ARG A 355 -7.53 9.55 14.84
CA ARG A 355 -7.07 10.94 14.64
C ARG A 355 -8.25 11.90 14.62
N PHE A 356 -9.28 11.57 13.85
CA PHE A 356 -10.53 12.33 13.79
C PHE A 356 -11.15 12.52 15.18
N ARG A 357 -11.15 11.48 16.01
CA ARG A 357 -11.60 11.55 17.40
C ARG A 357 -10.90 12.67 18.17
N ILE A 358 -9.56 12.72 18.09
CA ILE A 358 -8.74 13.73 18.79
C ILE A 358 -8.99 15.12 18.21
N GLU A 359 -9.04 15.25 16.89
CA GLU A 359 -9.19 16.53 16.18
C GLU A 359 -10.56 17.18 16.43
N HIS A 360 -11.62 16.38 16.49
CA HIS A 360 -13.00 16.87 16.59
C HIS A 360 -13.63 16.72 17.98
N GLY A 361 -12.83 16.33 18.97
CA GLY A 361 -13.23 16.24 20.38
C GLY A 361 -14.25 15.14 20.66
N PHE A 362 -14.09 13.96 20.05
CA PHE A 362 -14.83 12.77 20.46
C PHE A 362 -14.12 12.11 21.64
N LYS A 363 -14.88 11.61 22.62
CA LYS A 363 -14.32 10.93 23.79
C LYS A 363 -13.85 9.51 23.47
N TYR A 364 -14.61 8.79 22.63
CA TYR A 364 -14.40 7.36 22.42
C TYR A 364 -14.24 6.98 20.94
N CYS A 365 -13.38 6.00 20.69
CA CYS A 365 -13.21 5.32 19.41
C CYS A 365 -12.83 3.86 19.68
N TRP A 366 -13.68 2.91 19.27
CA TRP A 366 -13.48 1.48 19.50
C TRP A 366 -13.95 0.66 18.30
N MET A 367 -13.69 -0.65 18.35
CA MET A 367 -14.21 -1.63 17.39
C MET A 367 -15.30 -2.45 18.06
N GLU A 368 -16.42 -2.65 17.38
CA GLU A 368 -17.54 -3.49 17.82
C GLU A 368 -18.12 -4.18 16.58
N ASP A 369 -18.30 -5.51 16.61
CA ASP A 369 -18.86 -6.29 15.50
C ASP A 369 -18.30 -5.94 14.11
N ASN A 370 -16.97 -5.81 14.03
CA ASN A 370 -16.25 -5.46 12.81
C ASN A 370 -16.50 -4.04 12.27
N GLU A 371 -17.19 -3.18 13.02
CA GLU A 371 -17.39 -1.75 12.75
C GLU A 371 -16.52 -0.88 13.65
N ILE A 372 -16.15 0.30 13.16
CA ILE A 372 -15.45 1.31 13.96
C ILE A 372 -16.51 2.25 14.52
N CYS A 373 -16.58 2.40 15.84
CA CYS A 373 -17.58 3.22 16.50
C CYS A 373 -16.92 4.48 17.09
N LEU A 374 -17.55 5.63 16.90
CA LEU A 374 -17.20 6.89 17.54
C LEU A 374 -18.30 7.36 18.48
N ARG A 375 -17.93 8.00 19.60
CA ARG A 375 -18.90 8.60 20.52
C ARG A 375 -18.34 9.88 21.12
N LYS A 376 -19.15 10.95 21.11
CA LYS A 376 -18.68 12.30 21.48
C LYS A 376 -18.49 12.44 22.99
N ASP A 377 -19.43 11.93 23.77
CA ASP A 377 -19.45 11.97 25.23
C ASP A 377 -20.07 10.67 25.78
N ASP A 378 -20.26 10.58 27.11
CA ASP A 378 -20.77 9.35 27.76
C ASP A 378 -22.22 9.03 27.41
N THR A 379 -23.00 10.04 27.07
CA THR A 379 -24.46 9.95 26.85
C THR A 379 -24.85 10.04 25.39
N GLY A 380 -23.96 10.52 24.54
CA GLY A 380 -24.23 10.80 23.13
C GLY A 380 -24.50 9.55 22.31
N PRO A 381 -24.99 9.71 21.08
CA PRO A 381 -25.18 8.59 20.15
C PRO A 381 -23.84 8.00 19.72
N VAL A 382 -23.87 6.72 19.36
CA VAL A 382 -22.74 6.00 18.77
C VAL A 382 -22.82 6.12 17.25
N TYR A 383 -21.71 6.51 16.63
CA TYR A 383 -21.61 6.69 15.18
C TYR A 383 -20.79 5.56 14.56
N PRO A 384 -21.40 4.64 13.81
CA PRO A 384 -20.68 3.59 13.09
C PRO A 384 -20.00 4.16 11.84
N ILE A 385 -18.70 3.92 11.73
CA ILE A 385 -17.82 4.38 10.66
C ILE A 385 -17.36 3.18 9.83
N ARG A 386 -17.96 3.04 8.65
CA ARG A 386 -17.63 2.03 7.64
C ARG A 386 -16.75 2.60 6.54
N THR A 387 -16.78 3.92 6.33
CA THR A 387 -16.04 4.59 5.25
C THR A 387 -15.40 5.91 5.71
N ILE A 388 -14.39 6.36 4.96
CA ILE A 388 -13.77 7.68 5.18
C ILE A 388 -14.78 8.81 4.93
N LYS A 389 -15.70 8.64 3.98
CA LYS A 389 -16.72 9.64 3.64
C LYS A 389 -17.62 9.96 4.83
N GLN A 390 -17.97 8.96 5.65
CA GLN A 390 -18.76 9.20 6.87
C GLN A 390 -18.04 10.14 7.85
N LEU A 391 -16.71 10.01 7.99
CA LEU A 391 -15.94 10.96 8.81
C LEU A 391 -16.00 12.38 8.25
N GLN A 392 -15.98 12.53 6.93
CA GLN A 392 -16.06 13.84 6.26
C GLN A 392 -17.44 14.49 6.43
N ASN A 393 -18.51 13.73 6.22
CA ASN A 393 -19.88 14.21 6.39
C ASN A 393 -20.14 14.70 7.83
N MET A 394 -19.56 14.04 8.85
CA MET A 394 -19.68 14.47 10.25
C MET A 394 -19.04 15.84 10.53
N VAL A 395 -18.11 16.31 9.68
CA VAL A 395 -17.54 17.66 9.76
C VAL A 395 -18.51 18.67 9.15
N GLU A 396 -19.10 18.32 8.00
CA GLU A 396 -20.02 19.17 7.24
C GLU A 396 -21.32 19.43 8.01
N GLU A 397 -21.93 18.39 8.59
CA GLU A 397 -23.16 18.50 9.40
C GLU A 397 -22.98 19.42 10.63
N ARG A 398 -21.75 19.51 11.17
CA ARG A 398 -21.43 20.44 12.26
C ARG A 398 -21.44 21.89 11.82
N LEU A 399 -21.04 22.17 10.58
CA LEU A 399 -20.94 23.53 10.05
C LEU A 399 -22.33 24.12 9.78
N GLU A 400 -23.33 23.28 9.51
CA GLU A 400 -24.69 23.72 9.22
C GLU A 400 -25.56 23.92 10.47
N GLY A 401 -25.17 23.37 11.63
CA GLY A 401 -26.07 23.27 12.79
C GLY A 401 -25.71 24.02 14.08
N GLN A 402 -24.45 24.40 14.34
CA GLN A 402 -24.08 25.05 15.62
C GLN A 402 -22.87 26.00 15.51
N PRO A 403 -22.94 27.24 16.06
CA PRO A 403 -21.78 28.11 16.18
C PRO A 403 -20.76 27.52 17.15
N CYS A 404 -19.53 27.33 16.67
CA CYS A 404 -18.45 26.63 17.36
C CYS A 404 -17.80 27.51 18.44
N CYS A 405 -18.25 27.42 19.69
CA CYS A 405 -17.54 28.00 20.84
C CYS A 405 -16.57 26.97 21.42
N TYR A 406 -15.41 26.75 20.79
CA TYR A 406 -14.30 26.04 21.44
C TYR A 406 -12.96 26.73 21.14
N ILE A 407 -12.63 27.70 21.99
CA ILE A 407 -11.27 28.23 22.10
C ILE A 407 -10.43 27.19 22.85
N ARG A 408 -9.49 26.59 22.12
CA ARG A 408 -8.48 25.68 22.66
C ARG A 408 -7.56 26.49 23.59
N ARG A 409 -7.68 26.32 24.91
CA ARG A 409 -6.62 26.74 25.83
C ARG A 409 -5.41 25.83 25.57
N GLN A 410 -4.35 26.40 25.01
CA GLN A 410 -3.02 25.81 25.09
C GLN A 410 -2.64 25.76 26.57
N GLN A 411 -2.56 24.57 27.15
CA GLN A 411 -1.81 24.39 28.39
C GLN A 411 -0.34 24.25 28.01
N VAL A 412 0.43 25.27 28.40
CA VAL A 412 1.87 25.20 28.59
C VAL A 412 2.11 24.25 29.76
N PHE A 413 2.84 23.16 29.51
CA PHE A 413 3.69 22.48 30.48
C PHE A 413 4.91 21.96 29.73
#